data_AF-A0A7W0KR39-F1
#
_entry.id   AF-A0A7W0KR39-F1
#
_cell.length_a   1.000
_cell.length_b   1.000
_cell.length_c   1.000
_cell.angle_alpha   90.00
_cell.angle_beta   90.00
_cell.angle_gamma   90.00
#
_symmetry.space_group_name_H-M   'P 1'
#
loop_
_entity.id
_entity.type
_entity.pdbx_description
1 polymer ?
#
loop_
_entity_poly.entity_id
_entity_poly.type
_entity_poly.pdbx_seq_one_letter_code
_entity_poly.pdbx_strand_id
1 'polypeptide(L)'
;FPPGLDVVAPAIGVVGLVAAGIDAGSPAWLSVLRLLVGAAFLGSVTDAMLLGHWYLVQPGLARGPLLELVRWTGWLWPLEVAVLLIPTGMVSVLNGSIDDDYGGILGWMWATCAVTTIGLVVVTRAALKERQYSAVMAATGLLYLAILTAFGTDLVARAVLA
;
A
#
# COMPACT_ATOMS: atom_id res chain seq x y z
N PHE A 1 0.00 26.83 -11.67
CA PHE A 1 -0.16 26.07 -10.43
C PHE A 1 1.14 26.15 -9.64
N PRO A 2 1.15 26.62 -8.37
CA PRO A 2 2.34 26.65 -7.51
C PRO A 2 2.53 25.30 -6.77
N PRO A 3 3.38 24.38 -7.27
CA PRO A 3 3.44 23.00 -6.77
C PRO A 3 3.95 22.88 -5.33
N GLY A 4 4.62 23.92 -4.79
CA GLY A 4 5.13 23.91 -3.42
C GLY A 4 4.03 23.91 -2.35
N LEU A 5 2.82 24.40 -2.66
CA LEU A 5 1.71 24.40 -1.70
C LEU A 5 1.20 22.99 -1.40
N ASP A 6 1.36 22.05 -2.33
CA ASP A 6 0.95 20.65 -2.15
C ASP A 6 1.78 19.92 -1.08
N VAL A 7 2.97 20.44 -0.76
CA VAL A 7 3.87 19.86 0.23
C VAL A 7 3.42 20.17 1.66
N VAL A 8 2.58 21.20 1.86
CA VAL A 8 2.17 21.65 3.20
C VAL A 8 1.36 20.56 3.92
N ALA A 9 0.36 19.97 3.25
CA ALA A 9 -0.46 18.92 3.82
C ALA A 9 0.33 17.66 4.22
N PRO A 10 1.16 17.05 3.34
CA PRO A 10 1.98 15.90 3.73
C PRO A 10 3.05 16.26 4.76
N ALA A 11 3.59 17.49 4.77
CA ALA A 11 4.54 17.90 5.83
C ALA A 11 3.88 17.88 7.22
N ILE A 12 2.67 18.43 7.34
CA ILE A 12 1.88 18.37 8.58
C ILE A 12 1.54 16.92 8.93
N GLY A 13 1.13 16.13 7.93
CA GLY A 13 0.85 14.70 8.09
C GLY A 13 2.05 13.91 8.63
N VAL A 14 3.25 14.14 8.11
CA VAL A 14 4.49 13.51 8.58
C VAL A 14 4.76 13.83 10.04
N VAL A 15 4.56 15.08 10.48
CA VAL A 15 4.71 15.45 11.90
C VAL A 15 3.74 14.64 12.76
N GLY A 16 2.48 14.50 12.33
CA GLY A 16 1.47 13.70 13.02
C GLY A 16 1.84 12.20 13.09
N LEU A 17 2.30 11.62 11.97
CA LEU A 17 2.72 10.21 11.91
C LEU A 17 3.96 9.93 12.76
N VAL A 18 4.91 10.87 12.80
CA VAL A 18 6.09 10.75 13.67
C VAL A 18 5.69 10.81 15.14
N ALA A 19 4.84 11.76 15.53
CA ALA A 19 4.34 11.85 16.89
C ALA A 19 3.57 10.58 17.31
N ALA A 20 2.67 10.10 16.45
CA ALA A 20 1.92 8.87 16.68
C ALA A 20 2.84 7.64 16.76
N GLY A 21 3.88 7.55 15.94
CA GLY A 21 4.82 6.43 15.97
C GLY A 21 5.70 6.41 17.20
N ILE A 22 6.06 7.57 17.74
CA ILE A 22 6.79 7.66 19.01
C ILE A 22 5.91 7.19 20.18
N ASP A 23 4.62 7.49 20.14
CA ASP A 23 3.65 7.12 21.18
C ASP A 23 3.21 5.64 21.09
N ALA A 24 3.07 5.10 19.88
CA ALA A 24 2.46 3.79 19.62
C ALA A 24 3.22 2.58 20.18
N GLY A 25 4.52 2.67 20.47
CA GLY A 25 5.24 1.56 21.11
C GLY A 25 6.74 1.54 20.90
N SER A 26 7.39 0.53 21.48
CA SER A 26 8.82 0.29 21.39
C SER A 26 9.16 -0.85 20.42
N PRO A 27 10.20 -0.72 19.56
CA PRO A 27 11.09 0.44 19.42
C PRO A 27 10.46 1.59 18.63
N ALA A 28 10.53 2.82 19.15
CA ALA A 28 9.89 4.00 18.54
C ALA A 28 10.30 4.24 17.08
N TRP A 29 11.59 4.01 16.75
CA TRP A 29 12.07 4.18 15.38
C TRP A 29 11.36 3.24 14.39
N LEU A 30 11.04 2.01 14.81
CA LEU A 30 10.38 1.00 13.98
C LEU A 30 8.89 1.33 13.83
N SER A 31 8.23 1.77 14.90
CA SER A 31 6.84 2.23 14.88
C SER A 31 6.66 3.43 13.95
N VAL A 32 7.55 4.43 14.04
CA VAL A 32 7.58 5.58 13.11
C VAL A 32 7.81 5.13 11.67
N LEU A 33 8.77 4.23 11.45
CA LEU A 33 9.07 3.73 10.10
C LEU A 33 7.86 2.99 9.49
N ARG A 34 7.19 2.12 10.25
CA ARG A 34 5.96 1.40 9.84
C ARG A 34 4.82 2.35 9.49
N LEU A 35 4.66 3.44 10.23
CA LEU A 35 3.62 4.43 9.94
C LEU A 35 3.94 5.25 8.70
N LEU A 36 5.18 5.71 8.54
CA LEU A 36 5.56 6.53 7.38
C LEU A 36 5.54 5.71 6.08
N VAL A 37 6.08 4.49 6.09
CA VAL A 37 6.08 3.62 4.91
C VAL A 37 4.66 3.16 4.58
N GLY A 38 3.86 2.77 5.58
CA GLY A 38 2.46 2.39 5.39
C GLY A 38 1.62 3.54 4.84
N ALA A 39 1.79 4.76 5.36
CA ALA A 39 1.09 5.94 4.83
C ALA A 39 1.47 6.24 3.38
N ALA A 40 2.76 6.16 3.02
CA ALA A 40 3.20 6.35 1.65
C ALA A 40 2.64 5.26 0.72
N PHE A 41 2.70 3.99 1.14
CA PHE A 41 2.23 2.84 0.39
C PHE A 41 0.71 2.89 0.17
N LEU A 42 -0.07 3.05 1.25
CA LEU A 42 -1.52 3.15 1.19
C LEU A 42 -1.98 4.39 0.41
N GLY A 43 -1.32 5.54 0.61
CA GLY A 43 -1.58 6.75 -0.17
C GLY A 43 -1.37 6.51 -1.67
N SER A 44 -0.25 5.90 -2.06
CA SER A 44 0.06 5.60 -3.47
C SER A 44 -0.97 4.66 -4.12
N VAL A 45 -1.38 3.59 -3.44
CA VAL A 45 -2.38 2.65 -4.00
C VAL A 45 -3.77 3.27 -4.04
N THR A 46 -4.14 4.09 -3.05
CA THR A 46 -5.41 4.83 -3.04
C THR A 46 -5.45 5.85 -4.17
N ASP A 47 -4.40 6.63 -4.36
CA ASP A 47 -4.31 7.59 -5.46
C ASP A 47 -4.37 6.89 -6.83
N ALA A 48 -3.68 5.75 -6.99
CA ALA A 48 -3.75 4.96 -8.21
C ALA A 48 -5.19 4.50 -8.50
N MET A 49 -5.90 4.02 -7.48
CA MET A 49 -7.28 3.55 -7.61
C MET A 49 -8.26 4.70 -7.88
N LEU A 50 -8.15 5.83 -7.17
CA LEU A 50 -8.99 7.01 -7.36
C LEU A 50 -8.79 7.58 -8.75
N LEU A 51 -7.52 7.71 -9.18
CA LEU A 51 -7.21 8.12 -10.53
C LEU A 51 -7.80 7.12 -11.52
N GLY A 52 -7.64 5.81 -11.30
CA GLY A 52 -8.25 4.77 -12.11
C GLY A 52 -9.77 4.96 -12.27
N HIS A 53 -10.50 5.26 -11.19
CA HIS A 53 -11.93 5.53 -11.26
C HIS A 53 -12.28 6.68 -12.21
N TRP A 54 -11.50 7.76 -12.23
CA TRP A 54 -11.70 8.88 -13.18
C TRP A 54 -11.55 8.48 -14.65
N TYR A 55 -10.73 7.47 -14.97
CA TYR A 55 -10.60 6.98 -16.36
C TYR A 55 -11.86 6.24 -16.82
N LEU A 56 -12.71 5.73 -15.92
CA LEU A 56 -13.97 5.10 -16.32
C LEU A 56 -14.98 6.13 -16.84
N VAL A 57 -14.97 7.33 -16.27
CA VAL A 57 -15.93 8.40 -16.58
C VAL A 57 -15.40 9.44 -17.57
N GLN A 58 -14.09 9.52 -17.79
CA GLN A 58 -13.49 10.44 -18.75
C GLN A 58 -12.53 9.73 -19.74
N PRO A 59 -13.07 9.18 -20.84
CA PRO A 59 -12.26 8.63 -21.91
C PRO A 59 -11.39 9.72 -22.55
N GLY A 60 -10.06 9.53 -22.54
CA GLY A 60 -9.11 10.46 -23.16
C GLY A 60 -8.00 10.98 -22.24
N LEU A 61 -8.05 10.68 -20.94
CA LEU A 61 -6.94 11.00 -20.02
C LEU A 61 -5.64 10.29 -20.44
N ALA A 62 -4.52 11.01 -20.35
CA ALA A 62 -3.19 10.49 -20.70
C ALA A 62 -2.80 9.34 -19.76
N ARG A 63 -2.20 8.25 -20.23
CA ARG A 63 -1.88 7.07 -19.37
C ARG A 63 -0.69 7.26 -18.43
N GLY A 64 0.13 8.28 -18.68
CA GLY A 64 1.38 8.54 -17.96
C GLY A 64 1.22 8.60 -16.44
N PRO A 65 0.30 9.44 -15.90
CA PRO A 65 0.08 9.57 -14.46
C PRO A 65 -0.34 8.25 -13.79
N LEU A 66 -1.23 7.47 -14.42
CA LEU A 66 -1.66 6.18 -13.87
C LEU A 66 -0.50 5.17 -13.82
N LEU A 67 0.32 5.12 -14.88
CA LEU A 67 1.50 4.26 -14.93
C LEU A 67 2.54 4.67 -13.88
N GLU A 68 2.68 5.97 -13.63
CA GLU A 68 3.53 6.51 -12.58
C GLU A 68 3.07 6.07 -11.18
N LEU A 69 1.79 6.20 -10.86
CA LEU A 69 1.26 5.77 -9.55
C LEU A 69 1.39 4.25 -9.36
N VAL A 70 1.07 3.45 -10.37
CA VAL A 70 1.28 1.99 -10.34
C VAL A 70 2.76 1.65 -10.09
N ARG A 71 3.68 2.41 -10.70
CA ARG A 71 5.13 2.25 -10.48
C ARG A 71 5.52 2.62 -9.05
N TRP A 72 5.02 3.72 -8.49
CA TRP A 72 5.27 4.11 -7.11
C TRP A 72 4.74 3.07 -6.12
N THR A 73 3.53 2.57 -6.31
CA THR A 73 2.97 1.49 -5.49
C THR A 73 3.84 0.24 -5.56
N GLY A 74 4.34 -0.12 -6.74
CA GLY A 74 5.26 -1.25 -6.91
C GLY A 74 6.62 -1.06 -6.22
N TRP A 75 7.14 0.17 -6.12
CA TRP A 75 8.39 0.46 -5.39
C TRP A 75 8.20 0.57 -3.88
N LEU A 76 7.02 1.01 -3.43
CA LEU A 76 6.69 1.11 -2.02
C LEU A 76 6.31 -0.24 -1.41
N TRP A 77 5.69 -1.14 -2.18
CA TRP A 77 5.35 -2.49 -1.73
C TRP A 77 6.52 -3.26 -1.07
N PRO A 78 7.73 -3.37 -1.66
CA PRO A 78 8.81 -4.12 -1.03
C PRO A 78 9.31 -3.41 0.25
N LEU A 79 9.22 -2.08 0.32
CA LEU A 79 9.56 -1.34 1.53
C LEU A 79 8.55 -1.62 2.65
N GLU A 80 7.25 -1.60 2.32
CA GLU A 80 6.17 -1.91 3.25
C GLU A 80 6.33 -3.31 3.84
N VAL A 81 6.43 -4.32 2.98
CA VAL A 81 6.61 -5.71 3.41
C VAL A 81 7.89 -5.88 4.21
N ALA A 82 9.01 -5.29 3.78
CA ALA A 82 10.27 -5.41 4.51
C ALA A 82 10.19 -4.83 5.93
N VAL A 83 9.57 -3.66 6.11
CA VAL A 83 9.44 -3.00 7.41
C VAL A 83 8.51 -3.78 8.35
N LEU A 84 7.47 -4.42 7.82
CA LEU A 84 6.59 -5.32 8.60
C LEU A 84 7.26 -6.64 8.98
N LEU A 85 8.32 -7.06 8.28
CA LEU A 85 9.10 -8.26 8.59
C LEU A 85 10.18 -8.01 9.66
N ILE A 86 10.58 -6.76 9.92
CA ILE A 86 11.59 -6.44 10.94
C ILE A 86 11.11 -6.90 12.34
N PRO A 87 11.92 -7.65 13.10
CA PRO A 87 11.53 -8.13 14.43
C PRO A 87 11.33 -7.00 15.46
N THR A 88 10.34 -7.08 16.35
CA THR A 88 9.20 -8.03 16.37
C THR A 88 8.23 -7.71 15.22
N GLY A 89 7.94 -8.68 14.34
CA GLY A 89 7.23 -8.44 13.07
C GLY A 89 6.45 -9.66 12.58
N MET A 90 5.97 -9.64 11.34
CA MET A 90 5.08 -10.69 10.80
C MET A 90 5.70 -12.09 10.75
N VAL A 91 7.05 -12.19 10.71
CA VAL A 91 7.75 -13.48 10.86
C VAL A 91 7.44 -14.12 12.21
N SER A 92 7.32 -13.32 13.27
CA SER A 92 7.01 -13.78 14.62
C SER A 92 5.60 -14.38 14.70
N VAL A 93 4.65 -13.81 13.96
CA VAL A 93 3.27 -14.33 13.83
C VAL A 93 3.26 -15.64 13.07
N LEU A 94 3.93 -15.70 11.91
CA LEU A 94 3.96 -16.89 11.06
C LEU A 94 4.66 -18.08 11.71
N ASN A 95 5.67 -17.84 12.55
CA ASN A 95 6.36 -18.89 13.30
C ASN A 95 5.65 -19.27 14.62
N GLY A 96 4.52 -18.63 14.96
CA GLY A 96 3.75 -18.92 16.16
C GLY A 96 4.37 -18.40 17.46
N SER A 97 5.35 -17.48 17.38
CA SER A 97 5.90 -16.80 18.57
C SER A 97 5.00 -15.68 19.08
N ILE A 98 4.18 -15.10 18.20
CA ILE A 98 3.03 -14.27 18.54
C ILE A 98 1.81 -15.10 18.15
N ASP A 99 0.94 -15.38 19.13
CA ASP A 99 -0.36 -15.99 18.85
C ASP A 99 -1.27 -14.92 18.23
N ASP A 100 -1.91 -15.27 17.12
CA ASP A 100 -2.84 -14.37 16.45
C ASP A 100 -4.29 -14.57 16.89
N ASP A 101 -4.54 -15.40 17.93
CA ASP A 101 -5.86 -15.81 18.45
C ASP A 101 -6.76 -16.58 17.46
N TYR A 102 -6.33 -16.71 16.20
CA TYR A 102 -7.08 -17.33 15.11
C TYR A 102 -6.34 -18.54 14.51
N GLY A 103 -5.34 -19.10 15.23
CA GLY A 103 -4.63 -20.31 14.82
C GLY A 103 -3.76 -20.14 13.57
N GLY A 104 -3.21 -18.95 13.36
CA GLY A 104 -2.34 -18.59 12.23
C GLY A 104 -3.08 -18.04 11.01
N ILE A 105 -4.41 -17.95 11.04
CA ILE A 105 -5.23 -17.47 9.91
C ILE A 105 -4.87 -16.03 9.55
N LEU A 106 -4.63 -15.14 10.53
CA LEU A 106 -4.30 -13.74 10.26
C LEU A 106 -2.90 -13.61 9.65
N GLY A 107 -1.95 -14.42 10.13
CA GLY A 107 -0.61 -14.50 9.53
C GLY A 107 -0.65 -14.91 8.04
N TRP A 108 -1.42 -15.96 7.71
CA TRP A 108 -1.58 -16.41 6.32
C TRP A 108 -2.40 -15.45 5.47
N MET A 109 -3.41 -14.79 6.04
CA MET A 109 -4.17 -13.74 5.36
C MET A 109 -3.25 -12.59 4.96
N TRP A 110 -2.40 -12.12 5.89
CA TRP A 110 -1.41 -11.09 5.59
C TRP A 110 -0.49 -11.50 4.44
N ALA A 111 0.06 -12.72 4.46
CA ALA A 111 0.95 -13.21 3.42
C ALA A 111 0.24 -13.29 2.05
N THR A 112 -1.00 -13.77 2.04
CA THR A 112 -1.84 -13.84 0.83
C THR A 112 -2.08 -12.43 0.29
N CYS A 113 -2.50 -11.50 1.13
CA CYS A 113 -2.69 -10.09 0.76
C CYS A 113 -1.41 -9.47 0.19
N ALA A 114 -0.25 -9.70 0.80
CA ALA A 114 1.01 -9.16 0.33
C ALA A 114 1.37 -9.68 -1.07
N VAL A 115 1.26 -11.00 -1.29
CA VAL A 115 1.56 -11.64 -2.58
C VAL A 115 0.54 -11.23 -3.66
N THR A 116 -0.75 -11.21 -3.34
CA THR A 116 -1.78 -10.79 -4.29
C THR A 116 -1.61 -9.34 -4.69
N THR A 117 -1.23 -8.45 -3.76
CA THR A 117 -1.02 -7.03 -4.05
C THR A 117 0.06 -6.83 -5.11
N ILE A 118 1.24 -7.43 -4.95
CA ILE A 118 2.30 -7.28 -5.96
C ILE A 118 1.93 -7.94 -7.29
N GLY A 119 1.24 -9.09 -7.25
CA GLY A 119 0.70 -9.74 -8.44
C GLY A 119 -0.23 -8.81 -9.22
N LEU A 120 -1.18 -8.16 -8.54
CA LEU A 120 -2.11 -7.20 -9.14
C LEU A 120 -1.39 -5.96 -9.68
N VAL A 121 -0.39 -5.43 -8.97
CA VAL A 121 0.42 -4.30 -9.46
C VAL A 121 1.15 -4.67 -10.76
N VAL A 122 1.76 -5.86 -10.83
CA VAL A 122 2.46 -6.34 -12.03
C VAL A 122 1.49 -6.53 -13.20
N VAL A 123 0.35 -7.16 -12.98
CA VAL A 123 -0.67 -7.39 -14.02
C VAL A 123 -1.29 -6.07 -14.47
N THR A 124 -1.56 -5.13 -13.56
CA THR A 124 -2.02 -3.78 -13.89
C THR A 124 -1.03 -3.06 -14.79
N ARG A 125 0.26 -3.13 -14.46
CA ARG A 125 1.33 -2.55 -15.28
C ARG A 125 1.41 -3.21 -16.65
N ALA A 126 1.18 -4.52 -16.75
CA ALA A 126 1.11 -5.22 -18.02
C ALA A 126 -0.10 -4.76 -18.86
N ALA A 127 -1.29 -4.65 -18.25
CA ALA A 127 -2.49 -4.16 -18.91
C ALA A 127 -2.30 -2.75 -19.49
N LEU A 128 -1.66 -1.84 -18.75
CA LEU A 128 -1.42 -0.47 -19.22
C LEU A 128 -0.48 -0.35 -20.44
N LYS A 129 0.27 -1.41 -20.79
CA LYS A 129 1.09 -1.44 -22.01
C LYS A 129 0.26 -1.66 -23.27
N GLU A 130 -0.93 -2.22 -23.15
CA GLU A 130 -1.80 -2.52 -24.29
C GLU A 130 -2.38 -1.24 -24.90
N ARG A 131 -2.45 -1.15 -26.23
CA ARG A 131 -2.92 0.05 -26.93
C ARG A 131 -4.42 0.28 -26.80
N GLN A 132 -5.20 -0.77 -26.55
CA GLN A 132 -6.66 -0.67 -26.49
C GLN A 132 -7.14 0.11 -25.26
N TYR A 133 -8.22 0.87 -25.41
CA TYR A 133 -8.82 1.59 -24.28
C TYR A 133 -9.43 0.65 -23.24
N SER A 134 -9.94 -0.50 -23.67
CA SER A 134 -10.40 -1.60 -22.80
C SER A 134 -9.35 -2.03 -21.78
N ALA A 135 -8.06 -1.92 -22.12
CA ALA A 135 -6.98 -2.27 -21.21
C ALA A 135 -6.86 -1.30 -20.03
N VAL A 136 -7.21 -0.03 -20.23
CA VAL A 136 -7.29 0.95 -19.14
C VAL A 136 -8.45 0.60 -18.23
N MET A 137 -9.63 0.26 -18.77
CA MET A 137 -10.77 -0.20 -17.95
C MET A 137 -10.47 -1.50 -17.19
N ALA A 138 -9.67 -2.40 -17.76
CA ALA A 138 -9.21 -3.59 -17.05
C ALA A 138 -8.25 -3.21 -15.91
N ALA A 139 -7.30 -2.30 -16.16
CA ALA A 139 -6.35 -1.81 -15.16
C ALA A 139 -7.07 -1.15 -13.97
N THR A 140 -8.17 -0.43 -14.20
CA THR A 140 -8.96 0.15 -13.10
C THR A 140 -9.56 -0.93 -12.21
N GLY A 141 -10.16 -1.98 -12.80
CA GLY A 141 -10.70 -3.10 -12.02
C GLY A 141 -9.63 -3.83 -11.21
N LEU A 142 -8.42 -3.99 -11.75
CA LEU A 142 -7.29 -4.57 -11.03
C LEU A 142 -6.83 -3.69 -9.86
N LEU A 143 -6.88 -2.36 -10.02
CA LEU A 143 -6.54 -1.42 -8.94
C LEU A 143 -7.55 -1.42 -7.79
N TYR A 144 -8.84 -1.68 -8.06
CA TYR A 144 -9.83 -1.93 -7.01
C TYR A 144 -9.50 -3.17 -6.17
N LEU A 145 -9.03 -4.23 -6.81
CA LEU A 145 -8.57 -5.42 -6.08
C LEU A 145 -7.26 -5.12 -5.34
N ALA A 146 -6.36 -4.35 -5.95
CA ALA A 146 -5.06 -4.05 -5.38
C ALA A 146 -5.18 -3.21 -4.10
N ILE A 147 -6.10 -2.24 -4.05
CA ILE A 147 -6.34 -1.47 -2.82
C ILE A 147 -6.88 -2.38 -1.70
N LEU A 148 -7.80 -3.30 -1.99
CA LEU A 148 -8.32 -4.22 -0.97
C LEU A 148 -7.22 -5.10 -0.38
N THR A 149 -6.35 -5.66 -1.22
CA THR A 149 -5.25 -6.50 -0.75
C THR A 149 -4.15 -5.69 -0.08
N ALA A 150 -3.87 -4.47 -0.54
CA ALA A 150 -2.87 -3.59 0.06
C ALA A 150 -3.27 -3.16 1.48
N PHE A 151 -4.55 -2.79 1.68
CA PHE A 151 -5.08 -2.53 3.02
C PHE A 151 -5.05 -3.78 3.90
N GLY A 152 -5.32 -4.97 3.32
CA GLY A 152 -5.13 -6.23 4.04
C GLY A 152 -3.68 -6.47 4.49
N THR A 153 -2.69 -6.10 3.69
CA THR A 153 -1.27 -6.21 4.06
C THR A 153 -0.91 -5.29 5.22
N ASP A 154 -1.39 -4.05 5.24
CA ASP A 154 -1.06 -3.09 6.29
C ASP A 154 -1.89 -3.31 7.57
N LEU A 155 -3.22 -3.36 7.46
CA LEU A 155 -4.11 -3.38 8.62
C LEU A 155 -4.02 -4.66 9.44
N VAL A 156 -3.85 -5.82 8.78
CA VAL A 156 -3.71 -7.10 9.49
C VAL A 156 -2.43 -7.12 10.30
N ALA A 157 -1.32 -6.61 9.72
CA ALA A 157 -0.07 -6.53 10.45
C ALA A 157 -0.17 -5.60 11.65
N ARG A 158 -0.86 -4.45 11.51
CA ARG A 158 -1.10 -3.54 12.65
C ARG A 158 -1.96 -4.19 13.73
N ALA A 159 -2.99 -4.93 13.36
CA ALA A 159 -3.88 -5.57 14.33
C ALA A 159 -3.17 -6.64 15.16
N VAL A 160 -2.24 -7.38 14.56
CA VAL A 160 -1.54 -8.49 15.24
C VAL A 160 -0.24 -8.06 15.92
N LEU A 161 0.38 -6.94 15.50
CA LEU A 161 1.64 -6.43 16.06
C LEU A 161 1.45 -5.30 17.08
N ALA A 162 0.21 -4.91 17.38
CA ALA A 162 -0.12 -3.86 18.36
C ALA A 162 0.04 -4.34 19.82
#